data_AF-A0A357YA91-F1
#
_entry.id   AF-A0A357YA91-F1
#
_cell.length_a   1.000
_cell.length_b   1.000
_cell.length_c   1.000
_cell.angle_alpha   90.00
_cell.angle_beta   90.00
_cell.angle_gamma   90.00
#
_symmetry.space_group_name_H-M   'P 1'
#
loop_
_entity.id
_entity.type
_entity.pdbx_description
1 polymer ?
#
loop_
_entity_poly.entity_id
_entity_poly.type
_entity_poly.pdbx_seq_one_letter_code
_entity_poly.pdbx_strand_id
1 'polypeptide(L)' 'MKQCFTAVYKKQGKWYLGWVEEIPGVNTQGKTLKETKENLQEALTLILETNRALNKSAGRGAVRELITLPG' A
#
# COMPACT_ATOMS: atom_id res chain seq x y z
N MET A 1 12.24 11.93 -1.20
CA MET A 1 11.26 11.55 -2.25
C MET A 1 9.96 11.17 -1.57
N LYS A 2 8.82 11.66 -2.07
CA LYS A 2 7.51 11.24 -1.62
C LYS A 2 7.21 9.91 -2.33
N GLN A 3 6.91 8.85 -1.59
CA GLN A 3 6.42 7.60 -2.19
C GLN A 3 4.99 7.88 -2.66
N CYS A 4 4.77 7.77 -3.97
CA CYS A 4 3.46 7.92 -4.58
C CYS A 4 2.96 6.54 -5.02
N PHE A 5 1.70 6.27 -4.73
CA PHE A 5 1.00 5.06 -5.11
C PHE A 5 -0.33 5.43 -5.74
N THR A 6 -0.84 4.57 -6.62
CA THR A 6 -2.09 4.77 -7.33
C THR A 6 -3.18 3.93 -6.67
N ALA A 7 -4.14 4.62 -6.06
CA ALA A 7 -5.28 3.96 -5.44
C ALA A 7 -6.47 3.90 -6.41
N VAL A 8 -7.01 2.72 -6.61
CA VAL A 8 -8.22 2.50 -7.41
C VAL A 8 -9.39 2.27 -6.47
N TYR A 9 -10.53 2.92 -6.76
CA TYR A 9 -11.75 2.76 -5.99
C TYR A 9 -12.92 2.40 -6.90
N LYS A 10 -13.71 1.41 -6.50
CA LYS A 10 -14.88 0.95 -7.26
C LYS A 10 -16.09 0.82 -6.34
N LYS A 11 -17.21 1.44 -6.71
CA LYS A 11 -18.49 1.20 -6.04
C LYS A 11 -19.09 -0.11 -6.53
N GLN A 12 -19.44 -1.00 -5.62
CA GLN A 12 -20.13 -2.26 -5.92
C GLN A 12 -21.30 -2.46 -4.95
N GLY A 13 -22.52 -2.23 -5.45
CA GLY A 13 -23.73 -2.27 -4.65
C GLY A 13 -23.68 -1.27 -3.48
N LYS A 14 -23.80 -1.79 -2.26
CA LYS A 14 -23.76 -1.01 -1.00
C LYS A 14 -22.35 -0.77 -0.45
N TRP A 15 -21.32 -1.15 -1.19
CA TRP A 15 -19.93 -1.09 -0.75
C TRP A 15 -19.06 -0.32 -1.74
N TYR A 16 -17.96 0.20 -1.23
CA TYR A 16 -16.81 0.65 -2.00
C TYR A 16 -15.67 -0.34 -1.78
N LEU A 17 -15.00 -0.71 -2.85
CA LEU A 17 -13.76 -1.48 -2.85
C LEU A 17 -12.61 -0.51 -3.14
N GLY A 18 -11.47 -0.70 -2.48
CA GLY A 18 -10.25 0.06 -2.70
C GLY A 18 -9.04 -0.85 -2.80
N TRP A 19 -8.12 -0.57 -3.71
CA TRP A 19 -6.83 -1.28 -3.80
C TRP A 19 -5.71 -0.38 -4.34
N VAL A 20 -4.45 -0.77 -4.08
CA VAL A 20 -3.26 -0.10 -4.62
C VAL A 20 -2.77 -0.83 -5.86
N GLU A 21 -2.64 -0.11 -6.98
CA GLU A 21 -2.26 -0.69 -8.28
C GLU A 21 -0.86 -1.31 -8.26
N GLU A 22 0.10 -0.65 -7.60
CA GLU A 22 1.49 -1.07 -7.55
C GLU A 22 1.78 -2.16 -6.50
N ILE A 23 0.86 -2.41 -5.56
CA ILE A 23 1.08 -3.35 -4.44
C ILE A 23 -0.07 -4.34 -4.35
N PRO A 24 0.10 -5.55 -4.90
CA PRO A 24 -0.86 -6.63 -4.75
C PRO A 24 -1.14 -6.94 -3.28
N GLY A 25 -2.42 -7.17 -2.96
CA GLY A 25 -2.86 -7.55 -1.62
C GLY A 25 -3.17 -6.39 -0.68
N VAL A 26 -2.85 -5.14 -1.04
CA VAL A 26 -3.31 -3.96 -0.31
C VAL A 26 -4.71 -3.61 -0.81
N ASN A 27 -5.72 -4.21 -0.18
CA ASN A 27 -7.13 -4.04 -0.53
C ASN A 27 -7.97 -3.73 0.71
N THR A 28 -8.99 -2.90 0.56
CA THR A 28 -9.96 -2.59 1.61
C THR A 28 -11.36 -2.46 1.04
N GLN A 29 -12.35 -2.43 1.93
CA GLN A 29 -13.71 -2.08 1.58
C GLN A 29 -14.32 -1.19 2.66
N GLY A 30 -15.36 -0.44 2.30
CA GLY A 30 -16.11 0.42 3.22
C GLY A 30 -17.51 0.72 2.72
N LYS A 31 -18.38 1.21 3.62
CA LYS A 31 -19.73 1.68 3.27
C LYS A 31 -19.68 3.01 2.52
N THR A 32 -18.65 3.80 2.75
CA THR A 32 -18.44 5.09 2.08
C THR A 32 -17.09 5.14 1.38
N LEU A 33 -16.98 6.03 0.38
CA LEU A 33 -15.70 6.29 -0.28
C LEU A 33 -14.66 6.84 0.70
N LYS A 34 -15.08 7.68 1.67
CA LYS A 34 -14.19 8.25 2.69
C LYS A 34 -13.59 7.16 3.56
N GLU A 35 -14.43 6.31 4.13
CA GLU A 35 -14.00 5.16 4.95
C GLU A 35 -13.06 4.24 4.17
N THR A 36 -13.37 3.95 2.90
CA THR A 36 -12.52 3.09 2.06
C THR A 36 -11.14 3.72 1.82
N LYS A 37 -11.06 5.05 1.64
CA LYS A 37 -9.80 5.79 1.49
C LYS A 37 -8.97 5.74 2.78
N GLU A 38 -9.60 6.00 3.93
CA GLU A 38 -8.96 5.95 5.24
C GLU A 38 -8.41 4.55 5.53
N ASN A 39 -9.26 3.52 5.36
CA ASN A 39 -8.86 2.12 5.51
C ASN A 39 -7.70 1.75 4.57
N LEU A 40 -7.75 2.18 3.30
CA LEU A 40 -6.69 1.85 2.32
C LEU A 40 -5.36 2.47 2.70
N GLN A 41 -5.37 3.70 3.21
CA GLN A 41 -4.15 4.37 3.68
C GLN A 41 -3.55 3.66 4.90
N GLU A 42 -4.38 3.24 5.85
CA GLU A 42 -3.94 2.45 7.02
C GLU A 42 -3.37 1.10 6.60
N ALA A 43 -4.07 0.37 5.73
CA ALA A 43 -3.62 -0.93 5.21
C ALA A 43 -2.28 -0.81 4.45
N LEU A 44 -2.13 0.19 3.60
CA LEU A 44 -0.88 0.46 2.88
C LEU A 44 0.27 0.75 3.86
N THR A 45 0.01 1.59 4.87
CA THR A 45 1.00 1.95 5.89
C THR A 45 1.48 0.70 6.64
N LEU A 46 0.53 -0.11 7.11
CA LEU A 46 0.83 -1.34 7.85
C LEU A 46 1.69 -2.31 7.02
N ILE A 47 1.34 -2.53 5.74
CA ILE A 47 2.09 -3.44 4.87
C ILE A 47 3.51 -2.93 4.62
N LEU A 48 3.68 -1.64 4.33
CA LEU A 48 5.01 -1.06 4.12
C LEU A 48 5.89 -1.15 5.38
N GLU A 49 5.32 -0.87 6.55
CA GLU A 49 6.03 -0.96 7.82
C GLU A 49 6.40 -2.40 8.18
N THR A 50 5.46 -3.33 8.01
CA THR A 50 5.67 -4.76 8.26
C THR A 50 6.78 -5.31 7.36
N ASN A 51 6.73 -5.00 6.05
CA ASN A 51 7.76 -5.44 5.11
C ASN A 51 9.14 -4.88 5.45
N ARG A 52 9.22 -3.60 5.87
CA ARG A 52 10.49 -3.01 6.35
C ARG A 52 11.00 -3.71 7.59
N ALA A 53 10.11 -4.00 8.54
CA ALA A 53 10.46 -4.66 9.80
C ALA A 53 10.98 -6.09 9.57
N LEU A 54 10.28 -6.89 8.76
CA LEU A 54 10.70 -8.25 8.40
C LEU A 54 12.05 -8.29 7.69
N ASN A 55 12.34 -7.28 6.86
CA ASN A 55 13.60 -7.18 6.12
C ASN A 55 14.70 -6.42 6.87
N LYS A 56 14.48 -5.94 8.11
CA LYS A 56 15.56 -5.32 8.90
C LYS A 56 16.67 -6.32 9.19
N SER A 57 16.31 -7.58 9.41
CA SER A 57 17.23 -8.68 9.72
C SER A 57 17.81 -9.39 8.50
N ALA A 58 17.82 -8.76 7.31
CA ALA A 58 18.35 -9.32 6.07
C ALA A 58 19.84 -9.80 6.12
N GLY A 59 20.48 -9.73 7.29
CA GLY A 59 21.78 -10.33 7.57
C GLY A 59 22.94 -9.36 7.37
N ARG A 60 24.12 -9.78 7.83
CA ARG A 60 25.38 -9.09 7.50
C ARG A 60 25.63 -9.23 6.00
N GLY A 61 26.00 -8.12 5.36
CA GLY A 61 26.32 -8.06 3.93
C GLY A 61 25.17 -7.60 3.03
N ALA A 62 23.97 -7.38 3.58
CA ALA A 62 22.86 -6.81 2.81
C ALA A 62 23.14 -5.33 2.47
N VAL A 63 23.19 -5.01 1.18
CA VAL A 63 23.28 -3.65 0.66
C VAL A 63 21.86 -3.13 0.41
N ARG A 64 21.60 -1.87 0.77
CA ARG A 64 20.32 -1.20 0.49
C ARG A 64 20.59 0.01 -0.36
N GLU A 65 19.88 0.11 -1.48
CA GLU A 65 19.93 1.25 -2.38
C GLU A 65 18.51 1.73 -2.73
N LEU A 66 18.40 3.00 -3.11
CA LEU A 66 17.16 3.55 -3.63
C LEU A 66 17.13 3.31 -5.14
N ILE A 67 16.10 2.61 -5.61
CA ILE A 67 15.85 2.42 -7.04
C ILE A 67 14.80 3.45 -7.47
N THR A 68 15.09 4.16 -8.56
CA THR A 68 14.14 5.06 -9.24
C THR A 68 13.84 4.49 -10.61
N LEU A 69 12.56 4.35 -10.95
CA LEU A 69 12.17 3.93 -12.28
C LEU A 69 12.06 5.15 -13.20
N PRO A 70 12.46 5.03 -14.49
CA PRO A 70 12.09 6.03 -15.48
C PRO A 70 10.56 6.09 -15.60
N GLY A 71 10.02 7.30 -15.63
CA GLY A 71 8.58 7.55 -15.74
C GLY A 71 8.03 7.34 -17.14
#